data_AF-A0A7C0WJ30-F1
#
_entry.id   AF-A0A7C0WJ30-F1
#
_cell.length_a   1.000
_cell.length_b   1.000
_cell.length_c   1.000
_cell.angle_alpha   90.00
_cell.angle_beta   90.00
_cell.angle_gamma   90.00
#
_symmetry.space_group_name_H-M   'P 1'
#
loop_
_entity.id
_entity.type
_entity.pdbx_description
1 polymer ?
#
loop_
_entity_poly.entity_id
_entity_poly.type
_entity_poly.pdbx_seq_one_letter_code
_entity_poly.pdbx_strand_id
1 'polypeptide(L)' 'MKRRFALVIFFAGLLVTGFLYGQEPATLYTGPYLQNVSQNGIVIMWETTDSVSGTVEYGLSAEKLELSVMETE' A
#
# COMPACT_ATOMS: atom_id res chain seq x y z
N MET A 1 26.21 22.12 -33.33
CA MET A 1 26.32 21.10 -32.25
C MET A 1 25.55 21.44 -30.97
N LYS A 2 25.63 22.66 -30.44
CA LYS A 2 25.03 23.04 -29.13
C LYS A 2 23.50 22.85 -29.01
N ARG A 3 22.74 23.05 -30.09
CA ARG A 3 21.27 22.89 -30.12
C ARG A 3 20.77 21.43 -30.08
N ARG A 4 21.56 20.47 -30.58
CA ARG A 4 21.21 19.03 -30.56
C ARG A 4 21.48 18.41 -29.18
N PHE A 5 22.49 18.94 -28.47
CA PHE A 5 22.87 18.49 -27.13
C PHE A 5 21.84 18.91 -26.06
N ALA A 6 21.31 20.14 -26.17
CA ALA A 6 20.26 20.63 -25.26
C ALA A 6 18.94 19.84 -25.36
N LEU A 7 18.59 19.36 -26.56
CA LEU A 7 17.36 18.60 -26.81
C LEU A 7 17.45 17.17 -26.25
N VAL A 8 18.63 16.56 -26.29
CA VAL A 8 18.89 15.24 -25.69
C VAL A 8 18.82 15.30 -24.16
N ILE A 9 19.37 16.36 -23.54
CA ILE A 9 19.27 16.56 -22.08
C ILE A 9 17.82 16.80 -21.65
N PHE A 10 17.04 17.54 -22.45
CA PHE A 10 15.62 17.77 -22.18
C PHE A 10 14.81 16.47 -22.23
N PHE A 11 15.00 15.63 -23.25
CA PHE A 11 14.34 14.31 -23.34
C PHE A 11 14.85 13.31 -22.29
N ALA A 12 16.14 13.33 -21.95
CA ALA A 12 16.70 12.49 -20.88
C ALA A 12 16.15 12.89 -19.50
N GLY A 13 16.00 14.20 -19.24
CA GLY A 13 15.37 14.71 -18.02
C GLY A 13 13.89 14.29 -17.92
N LEU A 14 13.15 14.34 -19.03
CA LEU A 14 11.72 13.98 -19.08
C LEU A 14 11.49 12.47 -18.92
N LEU A 15 12.42 11.63 -19.39
CA LEU A 15 12.43 10.18 -19.16
C LEU A 15 12.72 9.85 -17.69
N VAL A 16 13.69 10.52 -17.05
CA VAL A 16 14.01 10.28 -15.65
C VAL A 16 12.87 10.70 -14.72
N THR A 17 12.17 11.80 -15.01
CA THR A 17 11.03 12.21 -14.17
C THR A 17 9.83 11.27 -14.33
N GLY A 18 9.54 10.74 -15.52
CA GLY A 18 8.40 9.82 -15.72
C GLY A 18 8.52 8.49 -14.96
N PHE A 19 9.74 7.98 -14.77
CA PHE A 19 9.98 6.74 -14.01
C PHE A 19 9.85 6.90 -12.50
N LEU A 20 9.91 8.13 -11.96
CA LEU A 20 9.91 8.37 -10.51
C LEU A 20 8.50 8.60 -9.90
N TYR A 21 7.46 8.72 -10.72
CA TYR A 21 6.11 9.13 -10.27
C TYR A 21 5.00 8.08 -10.51
N GLY A 22 5.34 6.84 -10.81
CA GLY A 22 4.37 5.81 -11.22
C GLY A 22 4.03 4.75 -10.18
N GLN A 23 3.88 5.10 -8.90
CA GLN A 23 3.29 4.18 -7.92
C GLN A 23 1.89 4.69 -7.59
N GLU A 24 0.90 4.02 -8.17
CA GLU A 24 -0.50 4.20 -7.75
C GLU A 24 -0.61 3.83 -6.27
N PRO A 25 -1.48 4.50 -5.49
CA PRO A 25 -1.69 4.12 -4.10
C PRO A 25 -2.22 2.68 -4.04
N ALA A 26 -1.68 1.89 -3.11
CA ALA A 26 -2.16 0.53 -2.90
C ALA A 26 -3.66 0.55 -2.59
N THR A 27 -4.42 -0.32 -3.25
CA THR A 27 -5.85 -0.47 -3.02
C THR A 27 -6.16 -1.86 -2.53
N LEU A 28 -7.32 -2.04 -1.88
CA LEU A 28 -7.81 -3.37 -1.52
C LEU A 28 -8.17 -4.13 -2.80
N TYR A 29 -7.46 -5.21 -3.06
CA TYR A 29 -7.82 -6.19 -4.09
C TYR A 29 -8.94 -7.10 -3.57
N THR A 30 -8.78 -7.60 -2.34
CA THR A 30 -9.78 -8.37 -1.60
C THR A 30 -10.01 -7.70 -0.24
N GLY A 31 -11.27 -7.37 0.06
CA GLY A 31 -11.64 -6.76 1.34
C GLY A 31 -11.41 -7.69 2.54
N PRO A 32 -11.40 -7.17 3.79
CA PRO A 32 -11.15 -7.97 4.97
C PRO A 32 -12.16 -9.10 5.16
N TYR A 33 -11.66 -10.29 5.48
CA TYR A 33 -12.46 -11.46 5.79
C TYR A 33 -11.82 -12.30 6.91
N LEU A 34 -12.62 -13.17 7.52
CA LEU A 34 -12.25 -13.91 8.72
C LEU A 34 -11.80 -15.33 8.37
N GLN A 35 -10.73 -15.79 9.00
CA GLN A 35 -10.27 -17.17 8.97
C GLN A 35 -10.02 -17.70 10.39
N ASN A 36 -9.97 -19.03 10.54
CA ASN A 36 -9.62 -19.72 11.79
C ASN A 36 -10.37 -19.22 13.03
N VAL A 37 -11.68 -18.97 12.87
CA VAL A 37 -12.53 -18.47 13.96
C VAL A 37 -12.60 -19.52 15.08
N SER A 38 -12.26 -19.10 16.29
CA SER A 38 -12.36 -19.89 17.51
C SER A 38 -12.96 -19.07 18.64
N GLN A 39 -13.19 -19.69 19.80
CA GLN A 39 -13.71 -19.00 20.97
C GLN A 39 -12.79 -17.87 21.46
N ASN A 40 -11.48 -18.00 21.25
CA ASN A 40 -10.48 -17.11 21.86
C ASN A 40 -9.59 -16.41 20.82
N GLY A 41 -9.91 -16.50 19.53
CA GLY A 41 -9.04 -15.97 18.50
C GLY A 41 -9.63 -16.07 17.10
N ILE A 42 -9.12 -15.20 16.23
CA ILE A 42 -9.52 -15.08 14.84
C ILE A 42 -8.34 -14.55 14.03
N VAL A 43 -8.28 -14.92 12.75
CA VAL A 43 -7.33 -14.36 11.79
C VAL A 43 -8.11 -13.46 10.84
N ILE A 44 -7.66 -12.21 10.68
CA ILE A 44 -8.20 -11.27 9.71
C ILE A 44 -7.26 -11.27 8.51
N MET A 45 -7.80 -11.54 7.33
CA MET A 45 -7.06 -11.54 6.07
C MET A 45 -7.64 -10.52 5.11
N TRP A 46 -6.78 -9.89 4.32
CA TRP A 46 -7.12 -9.01 3.20
C TRP A 46 -6.01 -9.12 2.15
N GLU A 47 -6.25 -8.58 0.96
CA GLU A 47 -5.26 -8.53 -0.11
C GLU A 47 -5.22 -7.12 -0.69
N THR A 48 -4.02 -6.62 -0.97
CA THR A 48 -3.79 -5.32 -1.61
C THR A 48 -3.16 -5.50 -2.99
N THR A 49 -3.28 -4.47 -3.83
CA THR A 49 -2.65 -4.47 -5.17
C THR A 49 -1.13 -4.46 -5.11
N ASP A 50 -0.57 -3.89 -4.04
CA ASP A 50 0.86 -3.70 -3.83
C ASP A 50 1.22 -4.07 -2.39
N SER A 51 2.50 -4.40 -2.15
CA SER A 51 3.01 -4.67 -0.80
C SER A 51 2.96 -3.41 0.04
N VAL A 52 2.25 -3.49 1.17
CA VAL A 52 2.10 -2.39 2.13
C VAL A 52 2.11 -2.95 3.54
N SER A 53 2.40 -2.10 4.54
CA SER A 53 2.17 -2.46 5.94
C SER A 53 0.72 -2.22 6.31
N GLY A 54 0.08 -3.25 6.86
CA GLY A 54 -1.27 -3.23 7.37
C GLY A 54 -1.35 -3.14 8.89
N THR A 55 -2.46 -2.61 9.37
CA THR A 55 -2.77 -2.51 10.80
C THR A 55 -4.24 -2.80 11.02
N VAL A 56 -4.54 -3.60 12.03
CA VAL A 56 -5.91 -3.87 12.47
C VAL A 56 -6.16 -3.13 13.77
N GLU A 57 -7.12 -2.21 13.76
CA GLU A 57 -7.67 -1.59 14.97
C GLU A 57 -8.94 -2.34 15.40
N TYR A 58 -9.03 -2.69 16.68
CA TYR A 58 -10.12 -3.51 17.21
C TYR A 58 -10.49 -3.13 18.65
N GLY A 59 -11.67 -3.56 19.08
CA GLY A 59 -12.21 -3.26 20.40
C GLY A 59 -13.54 -3.97 20.66
N LEU A 60 -14.18 -3.63 21.78
CA LEU A 60 -15.44 -4.23 22.20
C LEU A 60 -16.68 -3.53 21.61
N SER A 61 -16.51 -2.36 20.99
CA SER A 61 -17.58 -1.67 20.26
C SER A 61 -17.03 -0.91 19.06
N ALA A 62 -17.91 -0.56 18.11
CA ALA A 62 -17.53 0.13 16.88
C ALA A 62 -17.01 1.55 17.14
N GLU A 63 -17.45 2.18 18.22
CA GLU A 63 -17.04 3.54 18.61
C GLU A 63 -15.76 3.56 19.46
N LYS A 64 -15.25 2.37 19.84
CA LYS A 64 -14.20 2.25 20.85
C LYS A 64 -13.17 1.16 20.47
N LEU A 65 -12.33 1.49 19.50
CA LEU A 65 -11.21 0.66 19.04
C LEU A 65 -9.92 1.05 19.78
N GLU A 66 -9.74 0.53 20.98
CA GLU A 66 -8.60 0.88 21.85
C GLU A 66 -7.36 -0.01 21.62
N LEU A 67 -7.48 -1.07 20.82
CA LEU A 67 -6.41 -2.03 20.58
C LEU A 67 -6.00 -1.96 19.10
N SER A 68 -4.71 -2.19 18.85
CA SER A 68 -4.15 -2.19 17.50
C SER A 68 -3.05 -3.24 17.39
N VAL A 69 -3.00 -3.93 16.25
CA VAL A 69 -1.94 -4.86 15.89
C VAL A 69 -1.46 -4.55 14.48
N MET A 70 -0.15 -4.35 14.32
CA MET A 70 0.51 -4.22 13.03
C MET A 70 0.81 -5.63 12.51
N GLU A 71 0.57 -5.88 11.23
CA GLU A 71 1.00 -7.13 10.64
C GLU A 71 2.54 -7.24 10.71
N THR A 72 3.03 -8.42 11.07
CA THR A 72 4.47 -8.73 11.05
C THR A 72 4.74 -9.67 9.91
N GLU A 73 5.71 -9.30 9.05
CA GLU A 73 6.25 -10.16 7.99
C GLU A 73 6.91 -11.44 8.53
#